data_AF-A0A2A5M6Q2-F1
#
_entry.id   AF-A0A2A5M6Q2-F1
#
_cell.length_a   1.000
_cell.length_b   1.000
_cell.length_c   1.000
_cell.angle_alpha   90.00
_cell.angle_beta   90.00
_cell.angle_gamma   90.00
#
_symmetry.space_group_name_H-M   'P 1'
#
loop_
_entity.id
_entity.type
_entity.pdbx_description
1 polymer ?
#
loop_
_entity_poly.entity_id
_entity_poly.type
_entity_poly.pdbx_seq_one_letter_code
_entity_poly.pdbx_strand_id
1 'polypeptide(L)'
;VVKNEEQNFLQKDFLIYTCALSPNGEFAVYSDNEAGVSEVFSTSDFKPVKTFNNENLMSEFIIFLNNKDFIVSGFGDSIMFRSIDE
;
A
#
# COMPACT_ATOMS: atom_id res chain seq x y z
N VAL A 1 -9.59 -2.35 -7.93
CA VAL A 1 -8.81 -3.36 -8.68
C VAL A 1 -9.67 -3.84 -9.84
N VAL A 2 -9.13 -3.83 -11.06
CA VAL A 2 -9.80 -4.39 -12.24
C VAL A 2 -9.15 -5.73 -12.56
N LYS A 3 -9.93 -6.82 -12.57
CA LYS A 3 -9.45 -8.18 -12.86
C LYS A 3 -10.50 -8.90 -13.68
N ASN A 4 -10.11 -9.48 -14.82
CA ASN A 4 -11.04 -10.14 -15.76
C ASN A 4 -12.24 -9.25 -16.13
N GLU A 5 -12.00 -7.96 -16.42
CA GLU A 5 -13.03 -6.96 -16.74
C GLU A 5 -13.99 -6.60 -15.59
N GLU A 6 -13.90 -7.28 -14.44
CA GLU A 6 -14.67 -6.96 -13.25
C GLU A 6 -13.94 -5.92 -12.38
N GLN A 7 -14.70 -4.94 -11.90
CA GLN A 7 -14.21 -3.87 -11.03
C GLN A 7 -14.60 -4.15 -9.58
N ASN A 8 -13.61 -4.21 -8.71
CA ASN A 8 -13.78 -4.35 -7.26
C ASN A 8 -13.19 -3.15 -6.53
N PHE A 9 -13.86 -2.69 -5.47
CA PHE A 9 -13.52 -1.47 -4.76
C PHE A 9 -13.21 -1.78 -3.29
N LEU A 10 -12.08 -1.26 -2.81
CA LEU A 10 -11.83 -1.13 -1.38
C LEU A 10 -12.17 0.31 -1.00
N GLN A 11 -13.25 0.50 -0.24
CA GLN A 11 -13.65 1.83 0.22
C GLN A 11 -13.11 2.06 1.64
N LYS A 12 -12.53 3.23 1.86
CA LYS A 12 -12.07 3.73 3.16
C LYS A 12 -12.77 5.07 3.44
N ASP A 13 -12.85 5.46 4.70
CA ASP A 13 -13.49 6.69 5.18
C ASP A 13 -12.52 7.89 5.26
N PHE A 14 -11.28 7.71 4.82
CA PHE A 14 -10.24 8.73 4.68
C PHE A 14 -9.74 8.86 3.23
N LEU A 15 -8.97 9.91 2.97
CA LEU A 15 -8.36 10.16 1.66
C LEU A 15 -7.11 9.30 1.45
N ILE A 16 -7.10 8.50 0.38
CA ILE A 16 -5.93 7.76 -0.07
C ILE A 16 -5.18 8.61 -1.10
N TYR A 17 -4.02 9.14 -0.71
CA TYR A 17 -3.17 9.95 -1.60
C TYR A 17 -2.23 9.12 -2.47
N THR A 18 -1.89 7.92 -2.02
CA THR A 18 -0.97 7.03 -2.75
C THR A 18 -1.38 5.57 -2.55
N CYS A 19 -1.28 4.81 -3.64
CA CYS A 19 -1.48 3.37 -3.65
C CYS A 19 -0.66 2.72 -4.77
N ALA A 20 -0.36 1.43 -4.61
CA ALA A 20 0.36 0.66 -5.60
C ALA A 20 -0.14 -0.78 -5.65
N LEU A 21 0.03 -1.41 -6.80
CA LEU A 21 -0.26 -2.82 -7.05
C LEU A 21 1.06 -3.56 -7.20
N SER A 22 1.19 -4.75 -6.59
CA SER A 22 2.36 -5.60 -6.78
C SER A 22 2.50 -6.04 -8.25
N PRO A 23 3.71 -6.36 -8.75
CA PRO A 23 3.90 -6.73 -10.15
C PRO A 23 3.04 -7.91 -10.63
N ASN A 24 2.80 -8.90 -9.76
CA ASN A 24 1.90 -10.03 -10.04
C ASN A 24 0.42 -9.74 -9.75
N GLY A 25 0.11 -8.57 -9.17
CA GLY A 25 -1.24 -8.15 -8.82
C GLY A 25 -1.86 -8.86 -7.63
N GLU A 26 -1.13 -9.67 -6.88
CA GLU A 26 -1.65 -10.40 -5.70
C GLU A 26 -1.87 -9.49 -4.49
N PHE A 27 -1.04 -8.45 -4.35
CA PHE A 27 -1.10 -7.50 -3.25
C PHE A 27 -1.28 -6.08 -3.76
N ALA A 28 -2.01 -5.29 -2.99
CA ALA A 28 -2.03 -3.85 -3.16
C ALA A 28 -1.72 -3.19 -1.82
N VAL A 29 -1.12 -2.01 -1.89
CA VAL A 29 -0.80 -1.19 -0.72
C VAL A 29 -1.42 0.17 -0.93
N TYR A 30 -1.96 0.73 0.14
CA TYR A 30 -2.34 2.14 0.20
C TYR A 30 -1.80 2.74 1.50
N SER A 31 -1.65 4.06 1.54
CA SER A 31 -1.29 4.76 2.77
C SER A 31 -2.45 5.60 3.30
N ASP A 32 -2.66 5.50 4.62
CA ASP A 32 -3.47 6.41 5.42
C ASP A 32 -2.51 7.41 6.08
N ASN A 33 -2.50 8.64 5.58
CA ASN A 33 -1.64 9.70 6.10
C ASN A 33 -2.16 10.27 7.43
N GLU A 34 -3.45 10.16 7.73
CA GLU A 34 -4.01 10.63 9.00
C GLU A 34 -3.61 9.69 10.14
N ALA A 35 -3.65 8.38 9.90
CA ALA A 35 -3.19 7.37 10.84
C ALA A 35 -1.67 7.13 10.80
N GLY A 36 -0.98 7.62 9.76
CA GLY A 36 0.46 7.42 9.57
C GLY A 36 0.84 5.97 9.29
N VAL A 37 0.01 5.25 8.53
CA VAL A 37 0.23 3.82 8.23
C VAL A 37 0.09 3.49 6.75
N SER A 38 0.73 2.39 6.34
CA SER A 38 0.50 1.76 5.03
C SER A 38 -0.06 0.36 5.23
N GLU A 39 -1.21 0.07 4.63
CA GLU A 39 -1.87 -1.23 4.71
C GLU A 39 -1.69 -1.99 3.40
N VAL A 40 -1.18 -3.22 3.52
CA VAL A 40 -1.13 -4.22 2.46
C VAL A 40 -2.38 -5.07 2.56
N PHE A 41 -3.06 -5.30 1.44
CA PHE A 41 -4.21 -6.20 1.37
C PHE A 41 -4.12 -7.14 0.17
N SER A 42 -4.74 -8.30 0.29
CA SER A 42 -4.89 -9.28 -0.79
C SER A 42 -5.91 -8.78 -1.80
N THR A 43 -5.56 -8.76 -3.08
CA THR A 43 -6.49 -8.33 -4.15
C THR A 43 -7.53 -9.40 -4.49
N SER A 44 -7.35 -10.62 -3.99
CA SER A 44 -8.26 -11.75 -4.27
C SER A 44 -9.52 -11.71 -3.42
N ASP A 45 -9.39 -11.29 -2.15
CA ASP A 45 -10.48 -11.30 -1.17
C ASP A 45 -10.56 -10.01 -0.35
N PHE A 46 -9.74 -9.00 -0.68
CA PHE A 46 -9.75 -7.66 -0.11
C PHE A 46 -9.48 -7.63 1.41
N LYS A 47 -8.87 -8.69 1.94
CA LYS A 47 -8.52 -8.76 3.36
C LYS A 47 -7.16 -8.12 3.63
N PRO A 48 -7.01 -7.43 4.77
CA PRO A 48 -5.71 -6.96 5.23
C PRO A 48 -4.73 -8.12 5.38
N VAL A 49 -3.50 -7.90 4.95
CA VAL A 49 -2.38 -8.84 5.08
C VAL A 49 -1.41 -8.33 6.13
N LYS A 50 -1.05 -7.03 6.06
CA LYS A 50 -0.07 -6.42 6.95
C LYS A 50 -0.23 -4.91 7.00
N THR A 51 0.17 -4.30 8.11
CA THR A 51 0.18 -2.85 8.30
C THR A 51 1.56 -2.41 8.75
N PHE A 52 2.06 -1.32 8.17
CA PHE A 52 3.35 -0.72 8.52
C PHE A 52 3.14 0.70 9.03
N ASN A 53 3.88 1.09 10.06
CA ASN A 53 3.94 2.47 10.51
C ASN A 53 4.85 3.28 9.55
N ASN A 54 4.44 4.50 9.22
CA ASN A 54 5.16 5.40 8.33
C ASN A 54 5.99 6.47 9.08
N GLU A 55 6.20 6.37 10.39
CA GLU A 55 7.08 7.22 11.24
C GLU A 55 7.26 8.69 10.76
N ASN A 56 6.22 9.51 10.91
CA ASN A 56 6.20 10.93 10.53
C ASN A 56 6.39 11.24 9.02
N LEU A 57 6.29 10.25 8.14
CA LEU A 57 6.28 10.43 6.69
C LEU A 57 4.84 10.60 6.19
N MET A 58 4.57 11.74 5.54
CA MET A 58 3.36 11.86 4.71
C MET A 58 3.63 11.15 3.38
N SER A 59 2.99 10.01 3.18
CA SER A 59 3.25 9.13 2.05
C SER A 59 2.64 9.69 0.77
N GLU A 60 3.47 9.82 -0.27
CA GLU A 60 3.10 10.28 -1.61
C GLU A 60 3.43 9.22 -2.67
N PHE A 61 4.40 8.35 -2.40
CA PHE A 61 4.88 7.32 -3.30
C PHE A 61 4.93 5.97 -2.61
N ILE A 62 4.33 4.96 -3.26
CA ILE A 62 4.58 3.56 -2.97
C ILE A 62 5.10 2.91 -4.24
N ILE A 63 6.27 2.26 -4.18
CA ILE A 63 6.87 1.59 -5.33
C ILE A 63 7.25 0.17 -4.93
N PHE A 64 6.62 -0.81 -5.55
CA PHE A 64 7.04 -2.21 -5.43
C PHE A 64 8.38 -2.43 -6.12
N LEU A 65 9.33 -3.02 -5.39
CA LEU A 65 10.63 -3.46 -5.90
C LEU A 65 10.54 -4.88 -6.47
N ASN A 66 9.66 -5.71 -5.92
CA ASN A 66 9.29 -7.04 -6.41
C ASN A 66 7.86 -7.39 -5.93
N ASN A 67 7.47 -8.66 -5.89
CA ASN A 67 6.11 -9.05 -5.47
C ASN A 67 5.82 -8.85 -3.96
N LYS A 68 6.85 -8.67 -3.13
CA LYS A 68 6.72 -8.62 -1.68
C LYS A 68 7.45 -7.47 -0.98
N ASP A 69 8.43 -6.89 -1.65
CA ASP A 69 9.19 -5.76 -1.13
C ASP A 69 8.78 -4.48 -1.84
N PHE A 70 8.66 -3.40 -1.08
CA PHE A 70 8.28 -2.08 -1.59
C PHE A 70 8.91 -0.98 -0.77
N ILE A 71 8.95 0.22 -1.35
CA ILE A 71 9.33 1.44 -0.66
C ILE A 71 8.11 2.33 -0.44
N VAL A 72 8.13 3.06 0.67
CA VAL A 72 7.24 4.19 0.94
C VAL A 72 8.09 5.46 1.06
N SER A 73 7.69 6.50 0.33
CA SER A 73 8.37 7.80 0.32
C SER A 73 7.35 8.94 0.17
N GLY A 74 7.77 10.16 0.42
CA GLY A 74 6.93 11.36 0.34
C GLY A 74 7.54 12.52 1.12
N PHE A 75 6.69 13.31 1.76
CA PHE A 75 7.12 14.46 2.55
C PHE A 75 7.61 14.02 3.93
N GLY A 76 8.93 14.04 4.10
CA GLY A 76 9.68 13.62 5.28
C GLY A 76 11.18 13.58 4.96
N ASP A 77 11.99 13.06 5.86
CA ASP A 77 13.46 12.92 5.71
C ASP A 77 13.93 11.47 5.57
N SER A 78 12.99 10.53 5.37
CA SER A 78 13.27 9.10 5.28
C SER A 78 12.61 8.44 4.06
N ILE A 79 13.23 7.35 3.60
CA ILE A 79 12.64 6.39 2.65
C ILE A 79 12.53 5.07 3.38
N MET A 80 11.34 4.50 3.41
CA MET A 80 11.08 3.27 4.15
C MET A 80 11.10 2.08 3.22
N PHE A 81 11.96 1.11 3.51
CA PHE A 81 11.95 -0.20 2.87
C PHE A 81 11.09 -1.14 3.70
N ARG A 82 10.13 -1.82 3.06
CA ARG A 82 9.18 -2.72 3.71
C ARG A 82 9.15 -4.05 2.97
N SER A 83 9.10 -5.14 3.73
CA SER A 83 8.85 -6.49 3.21
C SER A 83 7.59 -7.07 3.83
N ILE A 84 6.72 -7.66 2.99
CA ILE A 84 5.52 -8.36 3.46
C ILE A 84 5.89 -9.58 4.32
N ASP A 85 7.06 -10.19 4.09
CA ASP A 85 7.50 -11.43 4.77
C ASP A 85 8.13 -11.22 6.16
N GLU A 86 8.45 -9.98 6.56
CA GLU A 86 8.98 -9.66 7.91
C GLU A 86 7.93 -9.73 9.03
#